data_AF-A0A9D3S7Q2-F1
#
_entry.id   AF-A0A9D3S7Q2-F1
#
_cell.length_a   1.000
_cell.length_b   1.000
_cell.length_c   1.000
_cell.angle_alpha   90.00
_cell.angle_beta   90.00
_cell.angle_gamma   90.00
#
_symmetry.space_group_name_H-M   'P 1'
#
loop_
_entity.id
_entity.type
_entity.pdbx_description
1 polymer ?
#
loop_
_entity_poly.entity_id
_entity_poly.type
_entity_poly.pdbx_seq_one_letter_code
_entity_poly.pdbx_strand_id
1 'polypeptide(L)'
;MELDRRLLLAHCTAYTLSVLAGLMVVVPLALNGSDFKGRCALFTQGFWRMENRTGVGEDSEWVSRLVVQEWGPPAACQFATFVGVFTVLYGAAQGWRSLFYLHRQHDDTLFSAFLTLLLSLCVLFLSGGASVTLSLGLLSWCHTVTDHDRRPYSCVEAQSVPMYLDVDTSSFYTELTCAQASLWCVTVLWLTHSILSFLRLYHSHSQQIRGPCLSREKELLLGHPPLDRSPPHPHPHPHPHPHPHPPPYTQEAPSVFI
;
A
#
# COMPACT_ATOMS: atom_id res chain seq x y z
N MET A 1 -10.13 -17.27 -15.19
CA MET A 1 -9.35 -16.99 -16.42
C MET A 1 -9.51 -15.55 -16.91
N GLU A 2 -10.65 -15.11 -17.49
CA GLU A 2 -10.77 -13.71 -18.00
C GLU A 2 -10.72 -12.65 -16.88
N LEU A 3 -11.33 -12.93 -15.71
CA LEU A 3 -11.31 -12.01 -14.56
C LEU A 3 -9.89 -11.84 -14.00
N ASP A 4 -9.12 -12.93 -13.88
CA ASP A 4 -7.74 -12.91 -13.36
C ASP A 4 -6.82 -12.10 -14.28
N ARG A 5 -6.98 -12.21 -15.61
CA ARG A 5 -6.22 -11.45 -16.60
C ARG A 5 -6.47 -9.94 -16.49
N ARG A 6 -7.75 -9.53 -16.38
CA ARG A 6 -8.13 -8.12 -16.21
C ARG A 6 -7.58 -7.55 -14.91
N LEU A 7 -7.65 -8.35 -13.84
CA LEU A 7 -7.13 -7.97 -12.55
C LEU A 7 -5.60 -7.87 -12.57
N LEU A 8 -4.90 -8.66 -13.38
CA LEU A 8 -3.43 -8.62 -13.51
C LEU A 8 -2.99 -7.40 -14.30
N LEU A 9 -3.72 -7.05 -15.36
CA LEU A 9 -3.52 -5.80 -16.09
C LEU A 9 -3.73 -4.58 -15.19
N ALA A 10 -4.79 -4.58 -14.37
CA ALA A 10 -5.07 -3.50 -13.43
C ALA A 10 -3.95 -3.31 -12.37
N HIS A 11 -3.35 -4.40 -11.88
CA HIS A 11 -2.20 -4.30 -10.98
C HIS A 11 -0.99 -3.71 -11.70
N CYS A 12 -0.72 -4.15 -12.93
CA CYS A 12 0.40 -3.66 -13.72
C CYS A 12 0.29 -2.15 -14.00
N THR A 13 -0.90 -1.67 -14.40
CA THR A 13 -1.13 -0.24 -14.63
C THR A 13 -1.00 0.54 -13.32
N ALA A 14 -1.59 0.06 -12.23
CA ALA A 14 -1.50 0.71 -10.93
C ALA A 14 -0.05 0.79 -10.41
N TYR A 15 0.78 -0.26 -10.58
CA TYR A 15 2.19 -0.22 -10.19
C TYR A 15 2.99 0.76 -11.04
N THR A 16 2.72 0.81 -12.35
CA THR A 16 3.38 1.78 -13.24
C THR A 16 3.04 3.22 -12.84
N LEU A 17 1.77 3.49 -12.54
CA LEU A 17 1.34 4.80 -12.02
C LEU A 17 1.98 5.12 -10.67
N SER A 18 2.12 4.13 -9.77
CA SER A 18 2.81 4.31 -8.48
C SER A 18 4.27 4.68 -8.66
N VAL A 19 4.98 4.08 -9.64
CA VAL A 19 6.37 4.42 -9.95
C VAL A 19 6.47 5.86 -10.45
N LEU A 20 5.61 6.27 -11.40
CA LEU A 20 5.61 7.64 -11.92
C LEU A 20 5.29 8.65 -10.81
N ALA A 21 4.26 8.41 -10.01
CA ALA A 21 3.91 9.27 -8.88
C ALA A 21 5.04 9.32 -7.83
N GLY A 22 5.72 8.19 -7.58
CA GLY A 22 6.89 8.14 -6.69
C GLY A 22 8.06 8.99 -7.20
N LEU A 23 8.33 8.98 -8.51
CA LEU A 23 9.36 9.86 -9.11
C LEU A 23 8.98 11.34 -8.98
N MET A 24 7.70 11.68 -9.14
CA MET A 24 7.17 13.03 -8.91
C MET A 24 7.19 13.47 -7.44
N VAL A 25 7.46 12.55 -6.50
CA VAL A 25 7.79 12.89 -5.10
C VAL A 25 9.30 13.08 -4.94
N VAL A 26 10.10 12.14 -5.45
CA VAL A 26 11.56 12.12 -5.23
C VAL A 26 12.25 13.28 -5.91
N VAL A 27 11.91 13.60 -7.16
CA VAL A 27 12.59 14.64 -7.94
C VAL A 27 12.41 16.03 -7.29
N PRO A 28 11.18 16.49 -6.99
CA PRO A 28 11.01 17.81 -6.36
C PRO A 28 11.63 17.91 -4.96
N LEU A 29 11.55 16.84 -4.16
CA LEU A 29 12.18 16.83 -2.83
C LEU A 29 13.71 16.82 -2.91
N ALA A 30 14.30 16.18 -3.93
CA ALA A 30 15.74 16.21 -4.14
C ALA A 30 16.23 17.59 -4.60
N LEU A 31 15.50 18.23 -5.52
CA LEU A 31 15.79 19.60 -5.97
C LEU A 31 15.67 20.58 -4.79
N ASN A 32 14.55 20.56 -4.08
CA ASN A 32 14.35 21.40 -2.90
C ASN A 32 15.42 21.11 -1.82
N GLY A 33 15.80 19.84 -1.61
CA GLY A 33 16.88 19.49 -0.69
C GLY A 33 18.23 20.10 -1.08
N SER A 34 18.54 20.15 -2.37
CA SER A 34 19.75 20.79 -2.92
C SER A 34 19.71 22.30 -2.73
N ASP A 35 18.60 22.94 -3.08
CA ASP A 35 18.41 24.40 -3.00
C ASP A 35 18.54 24.92 -1.56
N PHE A 36 18.06 24.12 -0.58
CA PHE A 36 18.20 24.39 0.85
C PHE A 36 19.53 23.90 1.46
N LYS A 37 20.51 23.51 0.64
CA LYS A 37 21.83 23.00 1.08
C LYS A 37 21.72 21.86 2.12
N GLY A 38 20.74 20.98 1.94
CA GLY A 38 20.46 19.85 2.84
C GLY A 38 19.67 20.20 4.11
N ARG A 39 19.26 21.46 4.30
CA ARG A 39 18.42 21.89 5.43
C ARG A 39 16.94 21.64 5.12
N CYS A 40 16.16 21.32 6.15
CA CYS A 40 14.73 21.06 5.98
C CYS A 40 13.92 22.34 6.20
N ALA A 41 13.19 22.78 5.17
CA ALA A 41 12.33 23.95 5.25
C ALA A 41 11.06 23.72 6.10
N LEU A 42 10.55 22.48 6.11
CA LEU A 42 9.32 22.08 6.82
C LEU A 42 9.47 22.30 8.32
N PHE A 43 8.50 22.97 8.96
CA PHE A 43 8.53 23.28 10.39
C PHE A 43 9.69 24.21 10.84
N THR A 44 10.28 24.97 9.92
CA THR A 44 11.30 25.99 10.25
C THR A 44 10.69 27.13 11.06
N GLN A 45 11.42 27.55 12.09
CA GLN A 45 11.06 28.71 12.92
C GLN A 45 11.91 29.92 12.53
N GLY A 46 11.23 31.03 12.26
CA GLY A 46 11.88 32.27 11.88
C GLY A 46 10.96 33.47 12.05
N PHE A 47 11.55 34.66 11.94
CA PHE A 47 10.82 35.92 12.02
C PHE A 47 11.42 36.93 11.07
N TRP A 48 10.61 37.88 10.63
CA TRP A 48 11.09 38.96 9.77
C TRP A 48 11.71 40.07 10.58
N ARG A 49 12.86 40.56 10.13
CA ARG A 49 13.55 41.72 10.70
C ARG A 49 13.77 42.75 9.60
N MET A 50 13.45 44.01 9.90
CA MET A 50 13.87 45.15 9.08
C MET A 50 15.30 45.53 9.46
N GLU A 51 16.18 45.61 8.48
CA GLU A 51 17.56 46.02 8.68
C GLU A 51 17.84 47.25 7.81
N ASN A 52 18.46 48.27 8.41
CA ASN A 52 19.01 49.39 7.66
C ASN A 52 20.26 48.88 6.96
N ARG A 53 20.20 48.74 5.64
CA ARG A 53 21.42 48.48 4.89
C ARG A 53 22.30 49.72 5.02
N THR A 54 23.40 49.59 5.77
CA THR A 54 24.34 50.68 6.07
C THR A 54 25.08 51.11 4.81
N GLY A 55 24.45 52.00 4.03
CA GLY A 55 25.18 53.08 3.39
C GLY A 55 25.44 54.15 4.46
N VAL A 56 26.70 54.46 4.73
CA VAL A 56 27.05 55.70 5.43
C VAL A 56 26.68 56.85 4.48
N GLY A 57 25.45 57.34 4.54
CA GLY A 57 24.92 58.37 3.64
C GLY A 57 23.38 58.38 3.56
N GLU A 58 22.82 59.47 3.02
CA GLU A 58 21.38 59.85 2.99
C GLU A 58 20.38 58.82 2.40
N ASP A 59 20.83 57.70 1.82
CA ASP A 59 19.97 56.68 1.19
C ASP A 59 19.91 55.38 2.02
N SER A 60 19.30 55.44 3.20
CA SER A 60 19.02 54.24 4.00
C SER A 60 17.89 53.42 3.37
N GLU A 61 18.24 52.38 2.60
CA GLU A 61 17.29 51.39 2.09
C GLU A 61 16.94 50.39 3.21
N TRP A 62 15.67 50.39 3.63
CA TRP A 62 15.13 49.44 4.59
C TRP A 62 14.85 48.11 3.89
N VAL A 63 15.62 47.08 4.21
CA VAL A 63 15.44 45.76 3.62
C VAL A 63 14.84 44.80 4.64
N SER A 64 13.72 44.16 4.28
CA SER A 64 13.14 43.09 5.07
C SER A 64 13.90 41.79 4.84
N ARG A 65 14.53 41.25 5.88
CA ARG A 65 15.21 39.95 5.85
C ARG A 65 14.46 38.94 6.73
N LEU A 66 14.37 37.69 6.26
CA LEU A 66 13.89 36.58 7.07
C LEU A 66 15.05 36.03 7.89
N VAL A 67 14.93 36.06 9.23
CA VAL A 67 15.92 35.48 10.13
C VAL A 67 15.40 34.12 10.59
N VAL A 68 16.05 33.06 10.12
CA VAL A 68 15.77 31.68 10.57
C VAL A 68 16.47 31.45 11.91
N GLN A 69 15.68 31.11 12.94
CA GLN A 69 16.21 30.72 14.26
C GLN A 69 16.65 29.26 14.25
N GLU A 70 15.77 28.39 13.76
CA GLU A 70 15.99 26.94 13.74
C GLU A 70 15.34 26.34 12.50
N TRP A 71 16.13 25.54 11.77
CA TRP A 71 15.65 24.77 10.63
C TRP A 71 14.84 23.56 11.11
N GLY A 72 13.90 23.12 10.26
CA GLY A 72 13.09 21.96 10.54
C GLY A 72 13.88 20.68 10.85
N PRO A 73 13.26 19.72 11.57
CA PRO A 73 13.89 18.44 11.83
C PRO A 73 14.14 17.70 10.50
N PRO A 74 15.35 17.16 10.27
CA PRO A 74 15.69 16.49 9.01
C PRO A 74 14.79 15.28 8.74
N ALA A 75 14.31 14.62 9.80
CA ALA A 75 13.39 13.49 9.72
C ALA A 75 12.09 13.84 8.96
N ALA A 76 11.58 15.07 9.03
CA ALA A 76 10.34 15.45 8.34
C ALA A 76 10.51 15.43 6.81
N CYS A 77 11.60 16.02 6.29
CA CYS A 77 11.92 16.00 4.87
C CYS A 77 12.38 14.61 4.38
N GLN A 78 13.18 13.91 5.21
CA GLN A 78 13.72 12.59 4.86
C GLN A 78 12.63 11.52 4.80
N PHE A 79 11.61 11.60 5.67
CA PHE A 79 10.51 10.63 5.68
C PHE A 79 9.74 10.61 4.35
N ALA A 80 9.34 11.78 3.85
CA ALA A 80 8.67 11.89 2.55
C ALA A 80 9.53 11.36 1.39
N THR A 81 10.83 11.67 1.41
CA THR A 81 11.80 11.19 0.41
C THR A 81 11.93 9.66 0.46
N PHE A 82 12.08 9.09 1.66
CA PHE A 82 12.15 7.65 1.86
C PHE A 82 10.91 6.94 1.32
N VAL A 83 9.72 7.45 1.62
CA VAL A 83 8.46 6.86 1.11
C VAL A 83 8.37 6.96 -0.41
N GLY A 84 8.81 8.06 -1.02
CA GLY A 84 8.90 8.21 -2.46
C GLY A 84 9.83 7.17 -3.09
N VAL A 85 11.06 7.05 -2.59
CA VAL A 85 12.06 6.06 -3.07
C VAL A 85 11.55 4.63 -2.89
N PHE A 86 11.01 4.31 -1.71
CA PHE A 86 10.44 2.99 -1.44
C PHE A 86 9.30 2.67 -2.40
N THR A 87 8.41 3.63 -2.67
CA THR A 87 7.30 3.47 -3.63
C THR A 87 7.82 3.17 -5.04
N VAL A 88 8.87 3.86 -5.50
CA VAL A 88 9.50 3.61 -6.80
C VAL A 88 10.09 2.21 -6.88
N LEU A 89 10.93 1.83 -5.90
CA LEU A 89 11.60 0.53 -5.90
C LEU A 89 10.60 -0.63 -5.78
N TYR A 90 9.68 -0.51 -4.83
CA TYR A 90 8.67 -1.53 -4.59
C TYR A 90 7.67 -1.63 -5.77
N GLY A 91 7.23 -0.49 -6.31
CA GLY A 91 6.39 -0.45 -7.50
C GLY A 91 7.06 -1.07 -8.73
N ALA A 92 8.34 -0.80 -8.95
CA ALA A 92 9.10 -1.39 -10.06
C ALA A 92 9.26 -2.91 -9.90
N ALA A 93 9.63 -3.38 -8.69
CA ALA A 93 9.78 -4.80 -8.40
C ALA A 93 8.45 -5.56 -8.58
N GLN A 94 7.34 -5.01 -8.09
CA GLN A 94 6.03 -5.64 -8.23
C GLN A 94 5.44 -5.53 -9.63
N GLY A 95 5.73 -4.44 -10.35
CA GLY A 95 5.41 -4.29 -11.77
C GLY A 95 6.11 -5.35 -12.61
N TRP A 96 7.42 -5.53 -12.40
CA TRP A 96 8.20 -6.59 -13.03
C TRP A 96 7.64 -7.99 -12.71
N ARG A 97 7.33 -8.26 -11.43
CA ARG A 97 6.71 -9.53 -11.00
C ARG A 97 5.40 -9.79 -11.74
N SER A 98 4.55 -8.77 -11.84
CA SER A 98 3.25 -8.85 -12.52
C SER A 98 3.38 -9.12 -14.02
N LEU A 99 4.34 -8.46 -14.69
CA LEU A 99 4.66 -8.70 -16.10
C LEU A 99 5.16 -10.12 -16.35
N PHE A 100 6.01 -10.63 -15.46
CA PHE A 100 6.49 -12.00 -15.55
C PHE A 100 5.36 -13.03 -15.47
N TYR A 101 4.37 -12.83 -14.59
CA TYR A 101 3.21 -13.72 -14.53
C TYR A 101 2.28 -13.63 -15.74
N LEU A 102 2.11 -12.44 -16.30
CA LEU A 102 1.38 -12.27 -17.57
C LEU A 102 2.04 -13.11 -18.68
N HIS A 103 3.37 -13.16 -18.73
CA HIS A 103 4.10 -13.86 -19.77
C HIS A 103 4.26 -15.37 -19.54
N ARG A 104 4.39 -15.83 -18.28
CA ARG A 104 4.63 -17.25 -17.94
C ARG A 104 3.43 -18.02 -17.40
N GLN A 105 2.26 -17.38 -17.28
CA GLN A 105 1.00 -18.01 -16.89
C GLN A 105 1.11 -18.84 -15.59
N HIS A 106 1.82 -18.30 -14.60
CA HIS A 106 2.04 -18.97 -13.32
C HIS A 106 0.92 -18.64 -12.34
N ASP A 107 0.43 -19.64 -11.60
CA ASP A 107 -0.56 -19.44 -10.56
C ASP A 107 0.09 -18.78 -9.33
N ASP A 108 -0.44 -17.63 -8.89
CA ASP A 108 -0.02 -16.97 -7.66
C ASP A 108 -0.34 -17.85 -6.45
N THR A 109 0.60 -18.01 -5.52
CA THR A 109 0.32 -18.68 -4.24
C THR A 109 -0.47 -17.76 -3.30
N LEU A 110 -1.36 -18.33 -2.50
CA LEU A 110 -2.12 -17.58 -1.47
C LEU A 110 -1.20 -16.77 -0.54
N PHE A 111 -0.06 -17.35 -0.15
CA PHE A 111 0.92 -16.69 0.70
C PHE A 111 1.51 -15.44 0.03
N SER A 112 1.80 -15.50 -1.27
CA SER A 112 2.29 -14.36 -2.04
C SER A 112 1.25 -13.23 -2.12
N ALA A 113 -0.03 -13.58 -2.29
CA ALA A 113 -1.12 -12.60 -2.28
C ALA A 113 -1.27 -11.93 -0.90
N PHE A 114 -1.19 -12.70 0.19
CA PHE A 114 -1.21 -12.19 1.56
C PHE A 114 -0.05 -11.23 1.85
N LEU A 115 1.19 -11.60 1.49
CA LEU A 115 2.36 -10.73 1.67
C LEU A 115 2.24 -9.43 0.87
N THR A 116 1.71 -9.51 -0.36
CA THR A 116 1.50 -8.32 -1.20
C THR A 116 0.48 -7.37 -0.57
N LEU A 117 -0.60 -7.90 0.02
CA LEU A 117 -1.60 -7.13 0.76
C LEU A 117 -1.00 -6.50 2.03
N LEU A 118 -0.25 -7.26 2.82
CA LEU A 118 0.38 -6.74 4.04
C LEU A 118 1.32 -5.58 3.70
N LEU A 119 2.17 -5.77 2.69
CA LEU A 119 3.13 -4.76 2.27
C LEU A 119 2.43 -3.54 1.64
N SER A 120 1.37 -3.72 0.85
CA SER A 120 0.61 -2.59 0.32
C SER A 120 -0.06 -1.76 1.41
N LEU A 121 -0.58 -2.41 2.46
CA LEU A 121 -1.14 -1.72 3.63
C LEU A 121 -0.06 -0.97 4.41
N CYS A 122 1.11 -1.58 4.63
CA CYS A 122 2.24 -0.88 5.27
C CYS A 122 2.61 0.38 4.49
N VAL A 123 2.76 0.30 3.17
CA VAL A 123 3.11 1.47 2.35
C VAL A 123 2.00 2.51 2.34
N LEU A 124 0.72 2.10 2.33
CA LEU A 124 -0.41 3.01 2.45
C LEU A 124 -0.35 3.87 3.73
N PHE A 125 -0.06 3.26 4.87
CA PHE A 125 0.06 4.00 6.13
C PHE A 125 1.30 4.92 6.13
N LEU A 126 2.43 4.44 5.60
CA LEU A 126 3.64 5.25 5.48
C LEU A 126 3.43 6.45 4.56
N SER A 127 2.78 6.26 3.40
CA SER A 127 2.48 7.34 2.47
C SER A 127 1.45 8.31 3.01
N GLY A 128 0.40 7.83 3.68
CA GLY A 128 -0.57 8.69 4.36
C GLY A 128 0.10 9.54 5.45
N GLY A 129 0.97 8.94 6.26
CA GLY A 129 1.78 9.66 7.24
C GLY A 129 2.65 10.73 6.59
N ALA A 130 3.38 10.38 5.51
CA ALA A 130 4.25 11.31 4.81
C ALA A 130 3.48 12.46 4.16
N SER A 131 2.31 12.19 3.57
CA SER A 131 1.40 13.19 3.02
C SER A 131 0.98 14.20 4.08
N VAL A 132 0.61 13.74 5.29
CA VAL A 132 0.21 14.63 6.39
C VAL A 132 1.40 15.45 6.88
N THR A 133 2.56 14.81 7.12
CA THR A 133 3.78 15.51 7.56
C THR A 133 4.20 16.60 6.57
N LEU A 134 4.21 16.31 5.26
CA LEU A 134 4.58 17.28 4.24
C LEU A 134 3.55 18.41 4.14
N SER A 135 2.25 18.09 4.22
CA SER A 135 1.18 19.10 4.17
C SER A 135 1.25 20.07 5.35
N LEU A 136 1.42 19.56 6.57
CA LEU A 136 1.56 20.39 7.77
C LEU A 136 2.87 21.16 7.78
N GLY A 137 3.96 20.55 7.33
CA GLY A 137 5.26 21.20 7.25
C GLY A 137 5.29 22.34 6.23
N LEU A 138 4.64 22.17 5.07
CA LEU A 138 4.51 23.21 4.06
C LEU A 138 3.64 24.36 4.56
N LEU A 139 2.52 24.06 5.24
CA LEU A 139 1.68 25.07 5.87
C LEU A 139 2.47 25.88 6.92
N SER A 140 3.23 25.20 7.78
CA SER A 140 4.10 25.85 8.77
C SER A 140 5.15 26.73 8.11
N TRP A 141 5.77 26.27 7.03
CA TRP A 141 6.75 27.07 6.29
C TRP A 141 6.10 28.31 5.65
N CYS A 142 4.92 28.14 5.04
CA CYS A 142 4.15 29.25 4.50
C CYS A 142 3.83 30.30 5.56
N HIS A 143 3.38 29.90 6.76
CA HIS A 143 3.13 30.86 7.84
C HIS A 143 4.38 31.60 8.31
N THR A 144 5.54 30.93 8.35
CA THR A 144 6.83 31.58 8.67
C THR A 144 7.20 32.61 7.61
N VAL A 145 7.04 32.27 6.33
CA VAL A 145 7.40 33.15 5.21
C VAL A 145 6.40 34.30 5.05
N THR A 146 5.10 34.08 5.20
CA THR A 146 4.07 35.15 5.11
C THR A 146 3.88 35.93 6.40
N ASP A 147 4.64 35.61 7.46
CA ASP A 147 4.47 36.15 8.81
C ASP A 147 3.01 36.05 9.30
N HIS A 148 2.42 34.84 9.23
CA HIS A 148 1.02 34.59 9.56
C HIS A 148 0.07 35.52 8.80
N ASP A 149 0.26 35.63 7.49
CA ASP A 149 -0.54 36.43 6.56
C ASP A 149 -0.53 37.94 6.84
N ARG A 150 0.48 38.43 7.58
CA ARG A 150 0.73 39.87 7.76
C ARG A 150 1.40 40.50 6.55
N ARG A 151 2.09 39.69 5.73
CA ARG A 151 2.70 40.16 4.48
C ARG A 151 1.65 40.31 3.39
N PRO A 152 1.79 41.31 2.49
CA PRO A 152 0.81 41.59 1.44
C PRO A 152 0.84 40.59 0.27
N TYR A 153 1.65 39.53 0.36
CA TYR A 153 1.85 38.52 -0.67
C TYR A 153 1.48 37.13 -0.14
N SER A 154 0.98 36.28 -1.04
CA SER A 154 0.68 34.88 -0.78
C SER A 154 1.95 34.05 -0.61
N CYS A 155 1.83 32.83 -0.08
CA CYS A 155 2.95 31.89 0.00
C CYS A 155 3.54 31.57 -1.39
N VAL A 156 2.71 31.54 -2.44
CA VAL A 156 3.19 31.31 -3.82
C VAL A 156 3.99 32.50 -4.34
N GLU A 157 3.59 33.74 -4.04
CA GLU A 157 4.36 34.92 -4.43
C GLU A 157 5.59 35.10 -3.55
N ALA A 158 5.59 34.58 -2.33
CA ALA A 158 6.73 34.68 -1.44
C ALA A 158 8.00 34.01 -2.01
N GLN A 159 7.87 33.04 -2.92
CA GLN A 159 9.02 32.43 -3.60
C GLN A 159 9.80 33.42 -4.49
N SER A 160 9.16 34.51 -4.96
CA SER A 160 9.82 35.55 -5.75
C SER A 160 10.32 36.73 -4.90
N VAL A 161 10.04 36.74 -3.59
CA VAL A 161 10.48 37.78 -2.67
C VAL A 161 11.87 37.42 -2.12
N PRO A 162 12.86 38.32 -2.20
CA PRO A 162 14.19 38.03 -1.67
C PRO A 162 14.16 37.94 -0.13
N MET A 163 14.33 36.73 0.40
CA MET A 163 14.38 36.48 1.85
C MET A 163 15.78 36.72 2.46
N TYR A 164 16.79 36.88 1.60
CA TYR A 164 18.21 37.08 1.97
C TYR A 164 18.77 35.97 2.88
N LEU A 165 18.40 34.73 2.58
CA LEU A 165 18.96 33.54 3.22
C LEU A 165 20.16 33.02 2.42
N ASP A 166 21.01 32.23 3.07
CA ASP A 166 22.10 31.49 2.40
C ASP A 166 21.60 30.22 1.69
N VAL A 167 20.36 30.22 1.19
CA VAL A 167 19.73 29.12 0.45
C VAL A 167 18.94 29.68 -0.73
N ASP A 168 18.72 28.86 -1.75
CA ASP A 168 17.87 29.23 -2.87
C ASP A 168 16.40 28.94 -2.52
N THR A 169 15.55 29.97 -2.59
CA THR A 169 14.11 29.88 -2.30
C THR A 169 13.26 30.11 -3.54
N SER A 170 13.85 30.15 -4.74
CA SER A 170 13.16 30.60 -5.95
C SER A 170 12.09 29.65 -6.51
N SER A 171 11.98 28.42 -6.01
CA SER A 171 10.96 27.44 -6.46
C SER A 171 10.39 26.56 -5.35
N PHE A 172 10.62 26.91 -4.07
CA PHE A 172 10.25 26.05 -2.95
C PHE A 172 8.75 25.68 -2.96
N TYR A 173 7.88 26.64 -3.32
CA TYR A 173 6.43 26.43 -3.26
C TYR A 173 5.98 25.44 -4.34
N THR A 174 6.47 25.61 -5.56
CA THR A 174 6.15 24.73 -6.69
C THR A 174 6.65 23.31 -6.44
N GLU A 175 7.91 23.16 -6.02
CA GLU A 175 8.52 21.83 -5.78
C GLU A 175 7.82 21.10 -4.62
N LEU A 176 7.60 21.78 -3.48
CA LEU A 176 6.94 21.16 -2.32
C LEU A 176 5.46 20.85 -2.56
N THR A 177 4.73 21.72 -3.28
CA THR A 177 3.32 21.47 -3.63
C THR A 177 3.21 20.32 -4.64
N CYS A 178 4.14 20.22 -5.60
CA CYS A 178 4.21 19.09 -6.52
C CYS A 178 4.43 17.77 -5.78
N ALA A 179 5.39 17.74 -4.85
CA ALA A 179 5.64 16.58 -3.99
C ALA A 179 4.43 16.23 -3.11
N GLN A 180 3.74 17.23 -2.55
CA GLN A 180 2.54 17.05 -1.72
C GLN A 180 1.41 16.40 -2.52
N ALA A 181 1.08 16.95 -3.69
CA ALA A 181 0.06 16.38 -4.56
C ALA A 181 0.41 14.95 -4.96
N SER A 182 1.66 14.71 -5.34
CA SER A 182 2.16 13.39 -5.74
C SER A 182 2.10 12.37 -4.60
N LEU A 183 2.41 12.76 -3.35
CA LEU A 183 2.27 11.88 -2.18
C LEU A 183 0.81 11.49 -1.90
N TRP A 184 -0.13 12.43 -2.03
CA TRP A 184 -1.56 12.10 -1.92
C TRP A 184 -2.01 11.14 -3.02
N CYS A 185 -1.53 11.34 -4.26
CA CYS A 185 -1.76 10.39 -5.36
C CYS A 185 -1.18 9.01 -5.04
N VAL A 186 0.05 8.94 -4.52
CA VAL A 186 0.68 7.69 -4.06
C VAL A 186 -0.17 7.00 -3.00
N THR A 187 -0.70 7.72 -2.02
CA THR A 187 -1.59 7.18 -0.98
C THR A 187 -2.87 6.58 -1.57
N VAL A 188 -3.51 7.26 -2.52
CA VAL A 188 -4.70 6.73 -3.21
C VAL A 188 -4.37 5.49 -4.05
N LEU A 189 -3.21 5.48 -4.72
CA LEU A 189 -2.74 4.31 -5.48
C LEU A 189 -2.49 3.11 -4.55
N TRP A 190 -1.85 3.29 -3.40
CA TRP A 190 -1.63 2.21 -2.43
C TRP A 190 -2.92 1.71 -1.78
N LEU A 191 -3.91 2.58 -1.60
CA LEU A 191 -5.25 2.16 -1.19
C LEU A 191 -5.88 1.27 -2.27
N THR A 192 -5.78 1.68 -3.53
CA THR A 192 -6.27 0.90 -4.67
C THR A 192 -5.59 -0.47 -4.76
N HIS A 193 -4.26 -0.52 -4.60
CA HIS A 193 -3.49 -1.77 -4.55
C HIS A 193 -3.93 -2.68 -3.42
N SER A 194 -4.20 -2.12 -2.24
CA SER A 194 -4.66 -2.89 -1.08
C SER A 194 -6.06 -3.48 -1.31
N ILE A 195 -6.97 -2.70 -1.90
CA ILE A 195 -8.32 -3.18 -2.26
C ILE A 195 -8.22 -4.29 -3.31
N LEU A 196 -7.45 -4.10 -4.38
CA LEU A 196 -7.29 -5.08 -5.44
C LEU A 196 -6.65 -6.39 -4.93
N SER A 197 -5.64 -6.28 -4.07
CA SER A 197 -4.98 -7.44 -3.43
C SER A 197 -5.91 -8.17 -2.47
N PHE A 198 -6.74 -7.44 -1.71
CA PHE A 198 -7.75 -8.03 -0.85
C PHE A 198 -8.82 -8.78 -1.65
N LEU A 199 -9.32 -8.19 -2.75
CA LEU A 199 -10.29 -8.85 -3.63
C LEU A 199 -9.71 -10.13 -4.26
N ARG A 200 -8.44 -10.12 -4.66
CA ARG A 200 -7.72 -11.33 -5.11
C ARG A 200 -7.69 -12.41 -4.04
N LEU A 201 -7.25 -12.05 -2.83
CA LEU A 201 -7.12 -12.98 -1.73
C LEU A 201 -8.48 -13.56 -1.33
N TYR A 202 -9.50 -12.71 -1.24
CA TYR A 202 -10.88 -13.11 -0.94
C TYR A 202 -11.43 -14.07 -1.99
N HIS A 203 -11.26 -13.76 -3.29
CA HIS A 203 -11.73 -14.63 -4.35
C HIS A 203 -10.98 -15.96 -4.35
N SER A 204 -9.66 -15.94 -4.20
CA SER A 204 -8.83 -17.15 -4.13
C SER A 204 -9.21 -18.05 -2.95
N HIS A 205 -9.39 -17.46 -1.77
CA HIS A 205 -9.88 -18.18 -0.59
C HIS A 205 -11.30 -18.73 -0.77
N SER A 206 -12.21 -17.95 -1.37
CA SER A 206 -13.58 -18.39 -1.66
C SER A 206 -13.62 -19.57 -2.63
N GLN A 207 -12.79 -19.55 -3.68
CA GLN A 207 -12.65 -20.66 -4.63
C GLN A 207 -12.13 -21.93 -3.94
N GLN A 208 -11.13 -21.79 -3.06
CA GLN A 208 -10.58 -22.93 -2.33
C GLN A 208 -11.57 -23.56 -1.34
N ILE A 209 -12.49 -22.78 -0.76
CA ILE A 209 -13.58 -23.30 0.08
C ILE A 209 -14.71 -23.91 -0.77
N ARG A 210 -15.06 -23.29 -1.90
CA ARG A 210 -16.13 -23.75 -2.79
C ARG A 210 -15.77 -25.03 -3.54
N GLY A 211 -14.50 -25.22 -3.90
CA GLY A 211 -14.03 -26.39 -4.64
C GLY A 211 -14.42 -27.72 -3.98
N PRO A 212 -14.03 -27.97 -2.72
CA PRO A 212 -14.38 -29.20 -1.99
C PRO A 212 -15.88 -29.41 -1.82
N CYS A 213 -16.64 -28.35 -1.48
CA CYS A 213 -18.09 -28.45 -1.31
C CYS A 213 -18.80 -28.80 -2.62
N LEU A 214 -18.41 -28.15 -3.73
CA LEU A 214 -19.02 -28.38 -5.04
C LEU A 214 -18.63 -29.75 -5.62
N SER A 215 -17.42 -30.24 -5.34
CA SER A 215 -17.00 -31.60 -5.71
C SER A 215 -17.79 -32.66 -4.93
N ARG A 216 -17.96 -32.47 -3.62
CA ARG A 216 -18.77 -33.35 -2.77
C ARG A 216 -20.24 -33.38 -3.19
N GLU A 217 -20.80 -32.22 -3.54
CA GLU A 217 -22.19 -32.12 -4.01
C GLU A 217 -22.37 -32.80 -5.38
N LYS A 218 -21.39 -32.68 -6.28
CA LYS A 218 -21.38 -33.42 -7.55
C LYS A 218 -21.28 -34.93 -7.37
N GLU A 219 -20.46 -35.42 -6.45
CA GLU A 219 -20.35 -36.85 -6.15
C GLU A 219 -21.66 -37.42 -5.58
N LEU A 220 -22.35 -36.66 -4.71
CA LEU A 220 -23.66 -37.07 -4.17
C LEU A 220 -24.75 -37.16 -5.24
N LEU A 221 -24.72 -36.27 -6.24
CA LEU A 221 -25.68 -36.26 -7.34
C LEU A 221 -25.40 -37.35 -8.40
N LEU A 222 -24.12 -37.67 -8.64
CA LEU A 222 -23.72 -38.73 -9.57
C LEU A 222 -23.74 -40.13 -8.93
N GLY A 223 -23.67 -40.22 -7.60
CA GLY A 223 -23.68 -41.46 -6.83
C GLY A 223 -25.07 -42.03 -6.53
N HIS A 224 -26.16 -41.42 -7.01
CA HIS A 224 -27.50 -42.02 -6.96
C HIS A 224 -27.69 -42.91 -8.19
N PRO A 225 -27.57 -44.26 -8.11
CA PRO A 225 -28.07 -45.10 -9.18
C PRO A 225 -29.60 -44.95 -9.28
N PRO A 226 -30.19 -45.02 -10.48
CA PRO A 226 -31.64 -45.07 -10.61
C PRO A 226 -32.11 -46.34 -9.91
N LEU A 227 -32.71 -46.18 -8.72
CA LEU A 227 -33.46 -47.24 -8.07
C LEU A 227 -34.64 -47.55 -8.98
N ASP A 228 -34.44 -48.61 -9.76
CA ASP A 228 -35.44 -49.28 -10.59
C ASP A 228 -36.62 -49.63 -9.69
N ARG A 229 -37.69 -48.86 -9.83
CA ARG A 229 -38.90 -48.95 -9.01
C ARG A 229 -39.78 -50.06 -9.57
N SER A 230 -39.41 -51.31 -9.31
CA SER A 230 -40.31 -52.45 -9.47
C SER A 230 -41.42 -52.40 -8.39
N PRO A 231 -42.70 -52.61 -8.73
CA PRO A 231 -43.80 -52.55 -7.77
C PRO A 231 -43.84 -53.79 -6.85
N PRO A 232 -44.31 -53.66 -5.59
CA PRO A 232 -44.33 -54.76 -4.64
C PRO A 232 -45.54 -55.68 -4.86
N HIS A 233 -45.29 -56.99 -4.99
CA HIS A 233 -46.31 -58.02 -4.85
C HIS A 233 -46.51 -58.41 -3.37
N PRO A 234 -47.74 -58.73 -2.93
CA PRO A 234 -48.07 -58.87 -1.52
C PRO A 234 -47.76 -60.27 -0.95
N HIS A 235 -47.33 -60.28 0.30
CA HIS A 235 -47.13 -61.46 1.16
C HIS A 235 -48.42 -62.30 1.36
N PRO A 236 -48.26 -63.58 1.76
CA PRO A 236 -48.78 -63.99 3.08
C PRO A 236 -47.84 -64.99 3.80
N HIS A 237 -47.36 -64.68 5.02
CA HIS A 237 -47.84 -65.17 6.34
C HIS A 237 -46.99 -66.31 6.97
N PRO A 238 -47.02 -66.53 8.31
CA PRO A 238 -45.80 -66.61 9.12
C PRO A 238 -45.62 -67.87 10.03
N HIS A 239 -44.41 -67.98 10.60
CA HIS A 239 -43.98 -68.70 11.85
C HIS A 239 -43.96 -70.25 11.86
N PRO A 240 -43.26 -70.94 12.81
CA PRO A 240 -42.42 -70.48 13.94
C PRO A 240 -41.01 -71.14 14.09
N HIS A 241 -40.15 -70.55 14.92
CA HIS A 241 -38.94 -71.16 15.54
C HIS A 241 -39.31 -72.27 16.55
N PRO A 242 -38.43 -73.24 16.89
CA PRO A 242 -37.56 -73.08 18.08
C PRO A 242 -36.20 -73.86 18.02
N HIS A 243 -35.09 -73.20 18.37
CA HIS A 243 -34.24 -73.42 19.57
C HIS A 243 -32.99 -74.35 19.41
N PRO A 244 -31.95 -74.14 20.26
CA PRO A 244 -30.53 -74.47 20.04
C PRO A 244 -30.05 -75.67 20.87
N HIS A 245 -28.82 -76.18 20.63
CA HIS A 245 -27.91 -76.76 21.65
C HIS A 245 -26.54 -77.22 21.03
N PRO A 246 -25.49 -77.56 21.82
CA PRO A 246 -24.18 -76.86 21.80
C PRO A 246 -22.98 -77.84 21.52
N PRO A 247 -21.69 -77.49 21.79
CA PRO A 247 -20.49 -78.10 21.18
C PRO A 247 -19.92 -79.30 21.95
N PRO A 248 -18.84 -79.95 21.44
CA PRO A 248 -17.67 -80.12 22.31
C PRO A 248 -16.27 -80.11 21.65
N TYR A 249 -15.30 -79.68 22.50
CA TYR A 249 -13.93 -80.18 22.73
C TYR A 249 -12.74 -79.84 21.80
N THR A 250 -11.94 -78.88 22.30
CA THR A 250 -10.49 -78.92 22.64
C THR A 250 -9.55 -80.00 22.07
N GLN A 251 -8.41 -79.53 21.54
CA GLN A 251 -7.04 -80.04 21.80
C GLN A 251 -6.02 -78.93 21.46
N GLU A 252 -5.40 -78.30 22.46
CA GLU A 252 -3.98 -78.47 22.86
C GLU A 252 -2.92 -78.18 21.76
N ALA A 253 -2.36 -76.95 21.80
CA ALA A 253 -0.94 -76.57 22.08
C ALA A 253 0.25 -77.41 21.50
N PRO A 254 1.53 -76.97 21.59
CA PRO A 254 2.12 -75.63 21.83
C PRO A 254 3.30 -75.27 20.86
N SER A 255 3.97 -74.13 21.15
CA SER A 255 5.43 -73.86 20.94
C SER A 255 5.82 -73.29 19.56
N VAL A 256 6.79 -72.38 19.36
CA VAL A 256 7.79 -71.64 20.15
C VAL A 256 8.50 -70.67 19.16
N PHE A 257 8.96 -69.51 19.64
CA PHE A 257 10.04 -68.61 19.17
C PHE A 257 10.52 -68.62 17.70
N ILE A 258 10.61 -67.43 17.06
CA ILE A 258 11.74 -66.47 17.04
C ILE A 258 11.19 -65.09 16.69
#